data_AF-A0A0F8VUC7-F1
#
_entry.id   AF-A0A0F8VUC7-F1
#
_cell.length_a   1.000
_cell.length_b   1.000
_cell.length_c   1.000
_cell.angle_alpha   90.00
_cell.angle_beta   90.00
_cell.angle_gamma   90.00
#
_symmetry.space_group_name_H-M   'P 1'
#
loop_
_entity.id
_entity.type
_entity.pdbx_description
1 polymer ?
#
loop_
_entity_poly.entity_id
_entity_poly.type
_entity_poly.pdbx_seq_one_letter_code
_entity_poly.pdbx_strand_id
1 'polypeptide(L)'
;LLNPTDRRVEAFKGLTSVDDGLNLTKRGYKIIPYGDTLQLGKIHVTHGWTASVTHARQVAVKAGENIVYGHTHDIQVYTHHSLKKNPRMAASVGCLCDLDPRWMRGAPNKWVHGFGVMYHWGTQGMFSLYPVVIVNGKFVWGGKLYGS
;
A
#
# COMPACT_ATOMS: atom_id res chain seq x y z
N LEU A 1 -25.26 8.55 19.61
CA LEU A 1 -24.57 7.37 20.16
C LEU A 1 -23.30 7.17 19.35
N LEU A 2 -22.12 7.35 19.97
CA LEU A 2 -20.83 7.35 19.26
C LEU A 2 -20.44 5.93 18.86
N ASN A 3 -19.92 5.78 17.65
CA ASN A 3 -19.47 4.51 17.10
C ASN A 3 -18.19 4.06 17.88
N PRO A 4 -18.12 2.84 18.44
CA PRO A 4 -17.01 2.41 19.32
C PRO A 4 -15.62 2.39 18.67
N THR A 5 -15.55 2.59 17.36
CA THR A 5 -14.31 2.64 16.56
C THR A 5 -13.83 4.05 16.26
N ASP A 6 -14.56 5.10 16.65
CA ASP A 6 -14.17 6.48 16.38
C ASP A 6 -13.09 6.95 17.37
N ARG A 7 -11.83 6.74 16.99
CA ARG A 7 -10.64 7.18 17.74
C ARG A 7 -10.30 8.67 17.50
N ARG A 8 -11.18 9.45 16.87
CA ARG A 8 -10.92 10.86 16.61
C ARG A 8 -10.89 11.66 17.92
N VAL A 9 -9.82 12.43 18.08
CA VAL A 9 -9.68 13.39 19.18
C VAL A 9 -10.79 14.44 19.06
N GLU A 10 -11.27 14.98 20.19
CA GLU A 10 -12.39 15.94 20.25
C GLU A 10 -12.28 17.09 19.24
N ALA A 11 -11.07 17.59 19.00
CA ALA A 11 -10.79 18.67 18.05
C ALA A 11 -11.15 18.35 16.59
N PHE A 12 -11.31 17.07 16.24
CA PHE A 12 -11.64 16.60 14.89
C PHE A 12 -13.09 16.10 14.76
N LYS A 13 -13.90 16.24 15.82
CA LYS A 13 -15.33 15.95 15.74
C LYS A 13 -16.03 16.98 14.86
N GLY A 14 -16.76 16.52 13.84
CA GLY A 14 -17.45 17.37 12.86
C GLY A 14 -16.77 17.45 11.49
N LEU A 15 -15.53 16.96 11.36
CA LEU A 15 -14.90 16.77 10.04
C LEU A 15 -15.43 15.49 9.39
N THR A 16 -15.76 15.57 8.10
CA THR A 16 -16.19 14.42 7.29
C THR A 16 -15.06 13.39 7.24
N SER A 17 -15.37 12.13 7.54
CA SER A 17 -14.41 11.04 7.30
C SER A 17 -14.24 10.78 5.80
N VAL A 18 -13.19 10.05 5.44
CA VAL A 18 -13.01 9.57 4.06
C VAL A 18 -14.23 8.77 3.60
N ASP A 19 -14.81 7.97 4.49
CA ASP A 19 -16.03 7.22 4.19
C ASP A 19 -17.22 8.15 3.92
N ASP A 20 -17.41 9.18 4.75
CA ASP A 20 -18.52 10.12 4.58
C ASP A 20 -18.40 10.88 3.25
N GLY A 21 -17.18 11.30 2.89
CA GLY A 21 -16.92 12.05 1.66
C GLY A 21 -17.03 11.21 0.38
N LEU A 22 -16.66 9.93 0.44
CA LEU A 22 -16.61 9.04 -0.73
C LEU A 22 -17.72 7.98 -0.76
N ASN A 23 -18.53 7.91 0.29
CA ASN A 23 -19.57 6.89 0.51
C ASN A 23 -19.03 5.46 0.33
N LEU A 24 -17.86 5.15 0.87
CA LEU A 24 -17.15 3.88 0.61
C LEU A 24 -17.95 2.69 1.14
N THR A 25 -18.39 2.72 2.39
CA THR A 25 -19.17 1.65 3.01
C THR A 25 -20.50 1.46 2.28
N LYS A 26 -21.18 2.55 1.89
CA LYS A 26 -22.42 2.49 1.10
C LYS A 26 -22.22 1.90 -0.29
N ARG A 27 -21.02 2.04 -0.87
CA ARG A 27 -20.62 1.43 -2.15
C ARG A 27 -20.14 -0.02 -1.98
N GLY A 28 -20.19 -0.58 -0.77
CA GLY A 28 -19.81 -1.96 -0.47
C GLY A 28 -18.32 -2.16 -0.18
N TYR A 29 -17.54 -1.10 -0.01
CA TYR A 29 -16.12 -1.23 0.34
C TYR A 29 -15.96 -1.52 1.84
N LYS A 30 -15.13 -2.51 2.15
CA LYS A 30 -14.67 -2.75 3.52
C LYS A 30 -13.52 -1.81 3.85
N ILE A 31 -13.71 -0.95 4.85
CA ILE A 31 -12.66 -0.07 5.35
C ILE A 31 -11.83 -0.83 6.39
N ILE A 32 -10.52 -0.90 6.14
CA ILE A 32 -9.55 -1.41 7.11
C ILE A 32 -8.95 -0.19 7.83
N PRO A 33 -9.06 -0.08 9.16
CA PRO A 33 -8.53 1.06 9.91
C PRO A 33 -7.03 1.27 9.69
N TYR A 34 -6.58 2.52 9.82
CA TYR A 34 -5.15 2.83 9.76
C TYR A 34 -4.39 2.09 10.88
N GLY A 35 -3.27 1.47 10.51
CA GLY A 35 -2.43 0.67 11.41
C GLY A 35 -2.78 -0.82 11.42
N ASP A 36 -3.98 -1.19 10.97
CA ASP A 36 -4.35 -2.58 10.81
C ASP A 36 -3.73 -3.21 9.56
N THR A 37 -3.78 -4.53 9.49
CA THR A 37 -3.24 -5.32 8.39
C THR A 37 -4.30 -6.31 7.90
N LEU A 38 -4.54 -6.31 6.59
CA LEU A 38 -5.43 -7.26 5.92
C LEU A 38 -4.60 -8.44 5.43
N GLN A 39 -5.04 -9.67 5.72
CA GLN A 39 -4.42 -10.87 5.17
C GLN A 39 -5.22 -11.39 3.97
N LEU A 40 -4.53 -11.66 2.86
CA LEU A 40 -5.07 -12.27 1.64
C LEU A 40 -4.23 -13.51 1.32
N GLY A 41 -4.68 -14.69 1.73
CA GLY A 41 -3.90 -15.92 1.57
C GLY A 41 -2.55 -15.85 2.29
N LYS A 42 -1.46 -15.94 1.54
CA LYS A 42 -0.07 -15.92 2.05
C LYS A 42 0.57 -14.53 2.08
N ILE A 43 -0.15 -13.46 1.73
CA ILE A 43 0.34 -12.08 1.72
C ILE A 43 -0.51 -11.16 2.59
N HIS A 44 0.14 -10.19 3.20
CA HIS A 44 -0.47 -9.16 4.03
C HIS A 44 -0.48 -7.82 3.30
N VAL A 45 -1.50 -7.00 3.55
CA VAL A 45 -1.65 -5.65 3.00
C VAL A 45 -1.77 -4.68 4.18
N THR A 46 -0.96 -3.63 4.20
CA THR A 46 -1.03 -2.59 5.23
C THR A 46 -0.70 -1.22 4.64
N HIS A 47 -0.92 -0.14 5.40
CA HIS A 47 -0.45 1.17 5.01
C HIS A 47 1.08 1.24 4.99
N GLY A 48 1.73 0.80 6.07
CA GLY A 48 3.19 0.82 6.27
C GLY A 48 3.59 1.40 7.63
N TRP A 49 4.85 1.24 8.03
CA TRP A 49 5.33 1.63 9.38
C TRP A 49 6.64 2.43 9.41
N THR A 50 7.28 2.67 8.28
CA THR A 50 8.58 3.38 8.21
C THR A 50 8.78 4.02 6.85
N ALA A 51 9.47 5.17 6.85
CA ALA A 51 9.82 5.93 5.65
C ALA A 51 11.34 5.98 5.41
N SER A 52 12.12 5.10 6.04
CA SER A 52 13.58 5.05 5.84
C SER A 52 13.98 4.75 4.39
N VAL A 53 15.22 5.03 4.01
CA VAL A 53 15.76 4.69 2.67
C VAL A 53 15.70 3.17 2.39
N THR A 54 15.77 2.34 3.43
CA THR A 54 15.66 0.87 3.33
C THR A 54 14.34 0.36 3.89
N HIS A 55 13.26 1.11 3.69
CA HIS A 55 11.92 0.83 4.22
C HIS A 55 11.43 -0.59 3.91
N ALA A 56 11.60 -1.11 2.69
CA ALA A 56 11.17 -2.47 2.34
C ALA A 56 11.89 -3.53 3.17
N ARG A 57 13.19 -3.38 3.42
CA ARG A 57 13.94 -4.27 4.32
C ARG A 57 13.41 -4.20 5.75
N GLN A 58 13.21 -2.99 6.27
CA GLN A 58 12.71 -2.80 7.63
C GLN A 58 11.29 -3.36 7.80
N VAL A 59 10.41 -3.11 6.83
CA VAL A 59 9.05 -3.65 6.79
C VAL A 59 9.09 -5.17 6.72
N ALA A 60 9.94 -5.75 5.88
CA ALA A 60 10.10 -7.20 5.79
C ALA A 60 10.52 -7.84 7.12
N VAL A 61 11.49 -7.24 7.82
CA VAL A 61 11.96 -7.72 9.13
C VAL A 61 10.88 -7.57 10.19
N LYS A 62 10.17 -6.43 10.22
CA LYS A 62 9.09 -6.18 11.20
C LYS A 62 7.88 -7.09 10.98
N ALA A 63 7.46 -7.25 9.73
CA ALA A 63 6.32 -8.10 9.37
C ALA A 63 6.63 -9.57 9.62
N GLY A 64 7.87 -9.99 9.31
CA GLY A 64 8.25 -11.40 9.38
C GLY A 64 7.41 -12.29 8.47
N GLU A 65 6.71 -11.74 7.47
CA GLU A 65 5.87 -12.45 6.51
C GLU A 65 5.83 -11.69 5.18
N ASN A 66 5.22 -12.27 4.14
CA ASN A 66 4.99 -11.55 2.89
C ASN A 66 4.05 -10.37 3.12
N ILE A 67 4.40 -9.21 2.58
CA ILE A 67 3.66 -7.98 2.80
C ILE A 67 3.76 -7.00 1.62
N VAL A 68 2.66 -6.36 1.31
CA VAL A 68 2.57 -5.23 0.37
C VAL A 68 2.04 -4.01 1.12
N TYR A 69 2.58 -2.83 0.81
CA TYR A 69 2.25 -1.61 1.52
C TYR A 69 2.40 -0.35 0.66
N GLY A 70 1.87 0.77 1.16
CA GLY A 70 2.01 2.10 0.56
C GLY A 70 2.98 2.95 1.37
N HIS A 71 2.47 4.05 1.95
CA HIS A 71 3.12 4.95 2.92
C HIS A 71 4.32 5.76 2.43
N THR A 72 5.23 5.18 1.65
CA THR A 72 6.48 5.84 1.25
C THR A 72 6.44 6.45 -0.14
N HIS A 73 5.31 6.26 -0.84
CA HIS A 73 4.99 6.85 -2.15
C HIS A 73 5.94 6.45 -3.29
N ASP A 74 6.83 5.50 -3.06
CA ASP A 74 7.78 4.97 -4.03
C ASP A 74 7.62 3.47 -4.21
N ILE A 75 8.42 2.89 -5.10
CA ILE A 75 8.48 1.45 -5.31
C ILE A 75 9.82 0.93 -4.79
N GLN A 76 9.76 0.05 -3.81
CA GLN A 76 10.90 -0.70 -3.31
C GLN A 76 10.45 -2.12 -3.03
N VAL A 77 11.21 -3.10 -3.53
CA VAL A 77 10.97 -4.52 -3.28
C VAL A 77 12.17 -5.09 -2.57
N TYR A 78 11.92 -5.84 -1.51
CA TYR A 78 12.96 -6.56 -0.78
C TYR A 78 12.52 -7.99 -0.52
N THR A 79 13.37 -8.93 -0.89
CA THR A 79 13.18 -10.35 -0.57
C THR A 79 14.15 -10.78 0.51
N HIS A 80 13.67 -11.59 1.44
CA HIS A 80 14.55 -12.26 2.40
C HIS A 80 14.06 -13.67 2.68
N HIS A 81 14.96 -14.47 3.25
CA HIS A 81 14.68 -15.83 3.67
C HIS A 81 15.03 -15.96 5.15
N SER A 82 14.27 -16.79 5.86
CA SER A 82 14.66 -17.26 7.19
C SER A 82 15.15 -18.71 7.10
N LEU A 83 15.80 -19.19 8.15
CA LEU A 83 16.30 -20.58 8.24
C LEU A 83 15.19 -21.64 8.06
N LYS A 84 13.91 -21.27 8.17
CA LYS A 84 12.74 -22.13 7.94
C LYS A 84 12.11 -22.00 6.53
N LYS A 85 12.87 -21.47 5.57
CA LYS A 85 12.85 -21.79 4.11
C LYS A 85 11.68 -21.39 3.21
N ASN A 86 10.82 -20.43 3.58
CA ASN A 86 9.97 -19.79 2.55
C ASN A 86 10.52 -18.41 2.17
N PRO A 87 10.71 -18.12 0.87
CA PRO A 87 10.98 -16.75 0.40
C PRO A 87 9.87 -15.83 0.90
N ARG A 88 10.28 -14.67 1.42
CA ARG A 88 9.37 -13.61 1.84
C ARG A 88 9.68 -12.33 1.09
N MET A 89 8.65 -11.62 0.68
CA MET A 89 8.74 -10.33 0.00
C MET A 89 8.08 -9.23 0.82
N ALA A 90 8.72 -8.06 0.88
CA ALA A 90 8.05 -6.81 1.20
C ALA A 90 8.10 -5.89 -0.03
N ALA A 91 6.96 -5.34 -0.44
CA ALA A 91 6.86 -4.47 -1.61
C ALA A 91 6.08 -3.19 -1.30
N SER A 92 6.70 -2.03 -1.53
CA SER A 92 5.99 -0.77 -1.68
C SER A 92 5.57 -0.59 -3.14
N VAL A 93 4.36 -0.08 -3.38
CA VAL A 93 3.74 -0.06 -4.72
C VAL A 93 3.53 1.35 -5.30
N GLY A 94 4.17 2.37 -4.75
CA GLY A 94 4.03 3.75 -5.20
C GLY A 94 2.76 4.44 -4.67
N CYS A 95 2.32 5.48 -5.36
CA CYS A 95 1.10 6.23 -5.02
C CYS A 95 0.33 6.66 -6.28
N LEU A 96 -0.86 7.23 -6.09
CA LEU A 96 -1.63 7.90 -7.17
C LEU A 96 -1.90 9.37 -6.82
N CYS A 97 -1.16 9.92 -5.85
CA CYS A 97 -1.28 11.32 -5.45
C CYS A 97 -0.35 12.21 -6.28
N ASP A 98 -0.43 13.52 -6.06
CA ASP A 98 0.56 14.46 -6.56
C ASP A 98 1.99 14.05 -6.13
N LEU A 99 2.93 14.06 -7.08
CA LEU A 99 4.34 13.70 -6.85
C LEU A 99 5.18 14.90 -6.36
N ASP A 100 4.64 16.11 -6.46
CA ASP A 100 5.25 17.33 -5.92
C ASP A 100 4.32 18.01 -4.91
N PRO A 101 4.09 17.39 -3.74
CA PRO A 101 3.29 18.02 -2.71
C PRO A 101 3.90 19.37 -2.28
N ARG A 102 3.03 20.38 -2.20
CA ARG A 102 3.39 21.79 -1.92
C ARG A 102 4.37 22.01 -0.76
N TRP A 103 4.33 21.18 0.28
CA TRP A 103 5.21 21.31 1.44
C TRP A 103 6.67 20.93 1.15
N MET A 104 6.95 20.19 0.07
CA MET A 104 8.33 19.90 -0.39
C MET A 104 8.97 21.06 -1.15
N ARG A 105 8.20 22.06 -1.58
CA ARG A 105 8.69 23.28 -2.26
C ARG A 105 9.61 22.96 -3.45
N GLY A 106 9.28 21.94 -4.24
CA GLY A 106 10.06 21.51 -5.40
C GLY A 106 11.37 20.78 -5.07
N ALA A 107 11.60 20.38 -3.81
CA ALA A 107 12.72 19.52 -3.46
C ALA A 107 12.59 18.16 -4.18
N PRO A 108 13.68 17.65 -4.80
CA PRO A 108 13.67 16.31 -5.39
C PRO A 108 13.28 15.25 -4.36
N ASN A 109 12.45 14.30 -4.77
CA ASN A 109 11.95 13.23 -3.93
C ASN A 109 11.89 11.90 -4.71
N LYS A 110 11.57 10.81 -4.01
CA LYS A 110 11.54 9.45 -4.57
C LYS A 110 10.17 8.98 -5.05
N TRP A 111 9.15 9.84 -4.99
CA TRP A 111 7.77 9.43 -5.21
C TRP A 111 7.55 9.07 -6.68
N VAL A 112 6.73 8.05 -6.91
CA VAL A 112 6.40 7.59 -8.25
C VAL A 112 4.94 7.17 -8.32
N HIS A 113 4.29 7.48 -9.44
CA HIS A 113 2.98 6.91 -9.70
C HIS A 113 3.10 5.41 -9.91
N GLY A 114 2.27 4.64 -9.24
CA GLY A 114 2.34 3.19 -9.33
C GLY A 114 1.23 2.47 -8.58
N PHE A 115 1.14 1.18 -8.85
CA PHE A 115 0.23 0.26 -8.17
C PHE A 115 0.78 -1.18 -8.23
N GLY A 116 0.19 -2.09 -7.44
CA GLY A 116 0.53 -3.52 -7.49
C GLY A 116 -0.52 -4.32 -8.25
N VAL A 117 -0.09 -5.22 -9.13
CA VAL A 117 -0.96 -6.28 -9.69
C VAL A 117 -0.65 -7.59 -8.99
N MET A 118 -1.67 -8.19 -8.39
CA MET A 118 -1.54 -9.40 -7.60
C MET A 118 -2.43 -10.51 -8.17
N TYR A 119 -1.83 -11.64 -8.49
CA TYR A 119 -2.54 -12.85 -8.86
C TYR A 119 -2.46 -13.85 -7.73
N HIS A 120 -3.60 -14.42 -7.35
CA HIS A 120 -3.66 -15.53 -6.41
C HIS A 120 -3.85 -16.84 -7.18
N TRP A 121 -3.22 -17.92 -6.72
CA TRP A 121 -3.43 -19.26 -7.25
C TRP A 121 -3.34 -20.34 -6.17
N GLY A 122 -3.81 -21.52 -6.55
CA GLY A 122 -3.84 -22.69 -5.68
C GLY A 122 -4.79 -22.53 -4.50
N THR A 123 -4.95 -23.61 -3.75
CA THR A 123 -5.85 -23.64 -2.59
C THR A 123 -5.20 -23.07 -1.32
N GLN A 124 -3.88 -22.89 -1.32
CA GLN A 124 -3.11 -22.40 -0.17
C GLN A 124 -2.94 -20.87 -0.14
N GLY A 125 -3.56 -20.15 -1.08
CA GLY A 125 -3.47 -18.69 -1.15
C GLY A 125 -2.09 -18.19 -1.59
N MET A 126 -1.43 -18.94 -2.49
CA MET A 126 -0.18 -18.51 -3.12
C MET A 126 -0.44 -17.28 -3.99
N PHE A 127 0.60 -16.47 -4.20
CA PHE A 127 0.46 -15.20 -4.90
C PHE A 127 1.72 -14.82 -5.67
N SER A 128 1.53 -14.00 -6.71
CA SER A 128 2.55 -13.26 -7.43
C SER A 128 2.16 -11.81 -7.35
N LEU A 129 3.12 -10.96 -7.01
CA LEU A 129 2.93 -9.52 -6.94
C LEU A 129 3.90 -8.84 -7.89
N TYR A 130 3.36 -7.95 -8.72
CA TYR A 130 4.11 -7.16 -9.67
C TYR A 130 3.81 -5.69 -9.43
N PRO A 131 4.74 -4.93 -8.83
CA PRO A 131 4.66 -3.48 -8.82
C PRO A 131 4.77 -2.94 -10.25
N VAL A 132 3.87 -2.04 -10.61
CA VAL A 132 3.82 -1.37 -11.92
C VAL A 132 4.08 0.11 -11.70
N VAL A 133 5.07 0.64 -12.43
CA VAL A 133 5.36 2.07 -12.48
C VAL A 133 4.50 2.71 -13.57
N ILE A 134 3.92 3.86 -13.26
CA ILE A 134 3.24 4.73 -14.21
C ILE A 134 4.17 5.92 -14.49
N VAL A 135 4.39 6.21 -15.77
CA VAL A 135 5.17 7.36 -16.23
C VAL A 135 4.28 8.20 -17.14
N ASN A 136 4.09 9.48 -16.81
CA ASN A 136 3.26 10.41 -17.58
C ASN A 136 1.85 9.85 -17.87
N GLY A 137 1.22 9.24 -16.85
CA GLY A 137 -0.11 8.64 -16.98
C GLY A 137 -0.16 7.33 -17.78
N LYS A 138 0.99 6.78 -18.21
CA LYS A 138 1.09 5.59 -19.06
C LYS A 138 1.84 4.45 -18.38
N PHE A 139 1.41 3.22 -18.67
CA PHE A 139 2.09 2.01 -18.22
C PHE A 139 1.82 0.85 -19.18
N VAL A 140 2.69 -0.17 -19.16
CA VAL A 140 2.50 -1.41 -19.92
C VAL A 140 2.14 -2.53 -18.98
N TRP A 141 1.12 -3.31 -19.35
CA TRP A 141 0.74 -4.52 -18.63
C TRP A 141 0.32 -5.62 -19.62
N GLY A 142 0.80 -6.85 -19.42
CA GLY A 142 0.46 -7.98 -20.31
C GLY A 142 0.75 -7.72 -21.80
N GLY A 143 1.80 -6.94 -22.11
CA GLY A 143 2.16 -6.58 -23.48
C GLY A 143 1.32 -5.47 -24.13
N LYS A 144 0.37 -4.87 -23.40
CA LYS A 144 -0.47 -3.77 -23.87
C LYS A 144 -0.13 -2.46 -23.15
N LEU A 145 -0.09 -1.36 -23.90
CA LEU A 145 0.02 0.00 -23.36
C LEU A 145 -1.35 0.49 -22.86
N TYR A 146 -1.35 1.10 -21.68
CA TYR A 146 -2.51 1.73 -21.03
C TYR A 146 -2.20 3.20 -20.70
N GLY A 147 -3.26 4.00 -20.59
CA GLY A 147 -3.18 5.45 -20.39
C GLY A 147 -3.38 6.24 -21.70
N SER A 148 -3.77 7.50 -21.57
CA SER A 148 -3.95 8.46 -22.67
C SER A 148 -2.85 9.51 -22.62
#